data_AF-A0A8G1UP01-F1
#
_entry.id   AF-A0A8G1UP01-F1
#
_cell.length_a   1.000
_cell.length_b   1.000
_cell.length_c   1.000
_cell.angle_alpha   90.00
_cell.angle_beta   90.00
_cell.angle_gamma   90.00
#
_symmetry.space_group_name_H-M   'P 1'
#
loop_
_entity.id
_entity.type
_entity.pdbx_description
1 polymer ?
#
loop_
_entity_poly.entity_id
_entity_poly.type
_entity_poly.pdbx_seq_one_letter_code
_entity_poly.pdbx_strand_id
1 'polypeptide(L)'
;MVRGGQLGWDAEFRCGACGGGGCLGFGGEDAPDWVRGPLLERYGPVLVRLVGPGVDRGAVLRVVRAAWPVTLPQAAGLLRQLAGDGLAGTPAEAAWLCGRLAERGVAAEAVPGRGMVVAGADWPWGLSG
;
A
#
# COMPACT_ATOMS: atom_id res chain seq x y z
N MET A 1 5.55 -5.74 -7.45
CA MET A 1 6.84 -6.38 -7.05
C MET A 1 7.44 -5.70 -5.82
N VAL A 2 8.31 -6.36 -5.05
CA VAL A 2 9.03 -5.73 -3.91
C VAL A 2 10.54 -5.70 -4.21
N ARG A 3 11.17 -4.51 -4.13
CA ARG A 3 12.62 -4.33 -4.30
C ARG A 3 13.18 -3.39 -3.24
N GLY A 4 14.27 -3.79 -2.58
CA GLY A 4 14.85 -2.99 -1.49
C GLY A 4 13.87 -2.72 -0.34
N GLY A 5 12.85 -3.57 -0.18
CA GLY A 5 11.77 -3.36 0.77
C GLY A 5 10.70 -2.33 0.35
N GLN A 6 10.82 -1.73 -0.83
CA GLN A 6 9.81 -0.86 -1.43
C GLN A 6 8.88 -1.65 -2.35
N LEU A 7 7.60 -1.28 -2.36
CA LEU A 7 6.64 -1.79 -3.31
C LEU A 7 6.79 -1.00 -4.62
N GLY A 8 6.88 -1.73 -5.74
CA GLY A 8 6.87 -1.16 -7.09
C GLY A 8 5.85 -1.88 -7.96
N TRP A 9 5.58 -1.30 -9.13
CA TRP A 9 4.67 -1.84 -10.13
C TRP A 9 5.43 -2.10 -11.42
N ASP A 10 5.05 -3.15 -12.13
CA ASP A 10 5.44 -3.43 -13.50
C ASP A 10 4.18 -3.75 -14.31
N ALA A 11 4.24 -3.48 -15.62
CA ALA A 11 3.16 -3.83 -16.54
C ALA A 11 3.74 -4.36 -17.84
N GLU A 12 3.34 -5.56 -18.23
CA GLU A 12 3.71 -6.16 -19.51
C GLU A 12 2.60 -5.94 -20.53
N PHE A 13 2.99 -5.57 -21.75
CA PHE A 13 2.06 -5.42 -22.86
C PHE A 13 2.56 -6.15 -24.10
N ARG A 14 1.60 -6.61 -24.93
CA ARG A 14 1.84 -7.16 -26.27
C ARG A 14 0.89 -6.52 -27.26
N CYS A 15 1.41 -6.14 -28.41
CA CYS A 15 0.66 -5.71 -29.57
C CYS A 15 0.04 -6.94 -30.26
N GLY A 16 -1.28 -7.00 -30.31
CA GLY A 16 -1.99 -8.07 -31.01
C GLY A 16 -1.78 -8.10 -32.52
N ALA A 17 -1.34 -6.98 -33.13
CA ALA A 17 -1.16 -6.87 -34.58
C ALA A 17 0.21 -7.34 -35.08
N CYS A 18 1.29 -7.02 -34.35
CA CYS A 18 2.66 -7.36 -34.78
C CYS A 18 3.39 -8.31 -33.82
N GLY A 19 2.80 -8.67 -32.68
CA GLY A 19 3.43 -9.52 -31.66
C GLY A 19 4.52 -8.84 -30.83
N GLY A 20 4.91 -7.61 -31.17
CA GLY A 20 5.85 -6.81 -30.37
C GLY A 20 5.31 -6.54 -28.98
N GLY A 21 6.18 -6.54 -27.97
CA GLY A 21 5.79 -6.29 -26.59
C GLY A 21 6.88 -5.59 -25.80
N GLY A 22 6.55 -5.21 -24.58
CA GLY A 22 7.46 -4.52 -23.69
C GLY A 22 6.95 -4.52 -22.26
N CYS A 23 7.77 -3.99 -21.38
CA CYS A 23 7.43 -3.81 -19.97
C CYS A 23 7.51 -2.31 -19.64
N LEU A 24 6.61 -1.85 -18.80
CA LEU A 24 6.60 -0.53 -18.16
C LEU A 24 6.78 -0.71 -16.65
N GLY A 25 7.19 0.35 -15.96
CA GLY A 25 7.28 0.32 -14.50
C GLY A 25 8.46 -0.53 -14.01
N PHE A 26 9.69 -0.04 -14.18
CA PHE A 26 10.86 -0.68 -13.59
C PHE A 26 11.32 0.00 -12.28
N GLY A 27 10.53 0.97 -11.79
CA GLY A 27 10.85 1.84 -10.67
C GLY A 27 10.18 1.45 -9.35
N GLY A 28 10.67 2.02 -8.25
CA GLY A 28 10.04 1.97 -6.92
C GLY A 28 9.05 3.12 -6.69
N GLU A 29 8.55 3.71 -7.77
CA GLU A 29 7.54 4.76 -7.72
C GLU A 29 6.18 4.16 -7.42
N ASP A 30 5.27 5.00 -6.91
CA ASP A 30 3.89 4.62 -6.67
C ASP A 30 3.22 4.12 -7.96
N ALA A 31 2.30 3.17 -7.82
CA ALA A 31 1.54 2.67 -8.95
C ALA A 31 0.67 3.79 -9.52
N PRO A 32 0.78 4.13 -10.82
CA PRO A 32 -0.07 5.14 -11.42
C PRO A 32 -1.52 4.66 -11.45
N ASP A 33 -2.46 5.59 -11.56
CA ASP A 33 -3.90 5.29 -11.46
C ASP A 33 -4.38 4.26 -12.48
N TRP A 34 -3.78 4.23 -13.67
CA TRP A 34 -4.12 3.24 -14.70
C TRP A 34 -3.67 1.80 -14.34
N VAL A 35 -2.78 1.64 -13.37
CA VAL A 35 -2.42 0.34 -12.75
C VAL A 35 -3.25 0.12 -11.48
N ARG A 36 -3.27 1.10 -10.58
CA ARG A 36 -3.94 1.01 -9.27
C ARG A 36 -5.46 0.85 -9.39
N GLY A 37 -6.10 1.65 -10.24
CA GLY A 37 -7.55 1.68 -10.45
C GLY A 37 -8.12 0.33 -10.86
N PRO A 38 -7.60 -0.33 -11.92
CA PRO A 38 -8.06 -1.66 -12.31
C PRO A 38 -7.87 -2.74 -11.23
N LEU A 39 -6.84 -2.63 -10.38
CA LEU A 39 -6.65 -3.54 -9.25
C LEU A 39 -7.76 -3.36 -8.21
N LEU A 40 -8.10 -2.10 -7.88
CA LEU A 40 -9.19 -1.79 -6.96
C LEU A 40 -10.56 -2.18 -7.53
N GLU A 41 -10.81 -1.94 -8.81
CA GLU A 41 -12.06 -2.33 -9.48
C GLU A 41 -12.23 -3.85 -9.48
N ARG A 42 -11.17 -4.59 -9.80
CA ARG A 42 -11.21 -6.05 -9.93
C ARG A 42 -11.29 -6.76 -8.58
N TYR A 43 -10.55 -6.30 -7.58
CA TYR A 43 -10.38 -7.04 -6.31
C TYR A 43 -11.02 -6.35 -5.11
N GLY A 44 -11.46 -5.10 -5.27
CA GLY A 44 -11.94 -4.25 -4.18
C GLY A 44 -10.80 -3.74 -3.28
N PRO A 45 -11.09 -2.74 -2.43
CA PRO A 45 -10.14 -2.26 -1.44
C PRO A 45 -9.96 -3.26 -0.29
N VAL A 46 -8.76 -3.26 0.28
CA VAL A 46 -8.39 -4.01 1.49
C VAL A 46 -7.91 -3.02 2.56
N LEU A 47 -8.34 -3.22 3.80
CA LEU A 47 -7.97 -2.41 4.96
C LEU A 47 -6.88 -3.11 5.76
N VAL A 48 -5.78 -2.40 6.04
CA VAL A 48 -4.76 -2.86 6.98
C VAL A 48 -5.07 -2.32 8.37
N ARG A 49 -5.10 -3.19 9.38
CA ARG A 49 -5.37 -2.84 10.78
C ARG A 49 -4.36 -3.49 11.70
N LEU A 50 -3.98 -2.81 12.77
CA LEU A 50 -3.14 -3.37 13.83
C LEU A 50 -3.95 -4.33 14.70
N VAL A 51 -3.34 -5.45 15.09
CA VAL A 51 -3.99 -6.48 15.89
C VAL A 51 -3.42 -6.51 17.30
N GLY A 52 -4.32 -6.57 18.29
CA GLY A 52 -3.99 -6.80 19.69
C GLY A 52 -3.74 -5.52 20.52
N PRO A 53 -3.89 -5.60 21.85
CA PRO A 53 -3.57 -4.50 22.74
C PRO A 53 -2.04 -4.31 22.85
N GLY A 54 -1.59 -3.07 23.02
CA GLY A 54 -0.18 -2.80 23.36
C GLY A 54 0.81 -2.81 22.20
N VAL A 55 0.34 -2.59 20.95
CA VAL A 55 1.22 -2.46 19.79
C VAL A 55 2.29 -1.39 20.01
N ASP A 56 3.55 -1.74 19.74
CA ASP A 56 4.67 -0.82 19.78
C ASP A 56 4.48 0.29 18.72
N ARG A 57 3.95 1.43 19.18
CA ARG A 57 3.73 2.62 18.35
C ARG A 57 5.03 3.14 17.73
N GLY A 58 6.17 2.97 18.42
CA GLY A 58 7.48 3.33 17.90
C GLY A 58 7.91 2.44 16.75
N ALA A 59 7.67 1.12 16.83
CA ALA A 59 7.87 0.20 15.72
C ALA A 59 7.00 0.56 14.51
N VAL A 60 5.70 0.84 14.73
CA VAL A 60 4.79 1.26 13.65
C VAL A 60 5.25 2.56 12.98
N LEU A 61 5.57 3.60 13.77
CA LEU A 61 6.05 4.88 13.24
C LEU A 61 7.35 4.72 12.43
N ARG A 62 8.25 3.82 12.84
CA ARG A 62 9.46 3.49 12.07
C ARG A 62 9.13 2.82 10.75
N VAL A 63 8.14 1.92 10.70
CA VAL A 63 7.70 1.29 9.45
C VAL A 63 7.09 2.34 8.52
N VAL A 64 6.16 3.16 9.02
CA VAL A 64 5.48 4.22 8.26
C VAL A 64 6.48 5.22 7.67
N ARG A 65 7.41 5.73 8.48
CA ARG A 65 8.42 6.70 8.01
C ARG A 65 9.48 6.11 7.10
N ALA A 66 9.66 4.78 7.10
CA ALA A 66 10.54 4.08 6.17
C ALA A 66 9.81 3.67 4.88
N ALA A 67 8.48 3.65 4.90
CA ALA A 67 7.62 3.34 3.77
C ALA A 67 7.34 4.57 2.91
N TRP A 68 7.15 5.74 3.54
CA TRP A 68 6.76 6.97 2.85
C TRP A 68 7.57 8.19 3.32
N PRO A 69 7.78 9.19 2.45
CA PRO A 69 8.42 10.46 2.79
C PRO A 69 7.46 11.37 3.58
N VAL A 70 7.08 10.94 4.79
CA VAL A 70 6.11 11.64 5.64
C VAL A 70 6.75 12.39 6.81
N THR A 71 6.16 13.53 7.14
CA THR A 71 6.44 14.24 8.39
C THR A 71 5.95 13.45 9.60
N LEU A 72 6.43 13.78 10.81
CA LEU A 72 5.98 13.11 12.03
C LEU A 72 4.46 13.24 12.27
N PRO A 73 3.81 14.42 12.08
CA PRO A 73 2.36 14.54 12.20
C PRO A 73 1.60 13.64 11.21
N GLN A 74 2.05 13.56 9.95
CA GLN A 74 1.46 12.66 8.95
C GLN A 74 1.62 11.18 9.35
N ALA A 75 2.81 10.79 9.81
CA ALA A 75 3.06 9.44 10.31
C ALA A 75 2.17 9.08 11.52
N ALA A 76 1.96 10.04 12.44
CA ALA A 76 1.04 9.87 13.56
C ALA A 76 -0.43 9.75 13.09
N GLY A 77 -0.81 10.44 12.03
CA GLY A 77 -2.11 10.28 11.35
C GLY A 77 -2.30 8.85 10.82
N LEU A 78 -1.31 8.34 10.09
CA LEU A 78 -1.33 6.97 9.56
C LEU A 78 -1.37 5.92 10.67
N LEU A 79 -0.61 6.12 11.76
CA LEU A 79 -0.68 5.27 12.95
C LEU A 79 -2.11 5.23 13.53
N ARG A 80 -2.79 6.38 13.63
CA ARG A 80 -4.18 6.43 14.13
C ARG A 80 -5.14 5.70 13.21
N GLN A 81 -4.98 5.82 11.89
CA GLN A 81 -5.80 5.06 10.93
C GLN A 81 -5.57 3.55 11.08
N LEU A 82 -4.31 3.12 11.11
CA LEU A 82 -3.94 1.70 11.30
C LEU A 82 -4.45 1.13 12.64
N ALA A 83 -4.48 1.94 13.69
CA ALA A 83 -5.02 1.56 14.99
C ALA A 83 -6.55 1.66 15.10
N GLY A 84 -7.22 2.24 14.10
CA GLY A 84 -8.66 2.49 14.09
C GLY A 84 -9.34 1.79 12.91
N ASP A 85 -9.95 2.57 12.01
CA ASP A 85 -10.76 2.06 10.90
C ASP A 85 -9.95 1.30 9.83
N GLY A 86 -8.63 1.43 9.86
CA GLY A 86 -7.69 0.78 8.96
C GLY A 86 -7.24 1.67 7.80
N LEU A 87 -6.10 1.31 7.23
CA LEU A 87 -5.54 1.97 6.05
C LEU A 87 -5.97 1.21 4.79
N ALA A 88 -6.76 1.85 3.93
CA ALA A 88 -7.25 1.26 2.69
C ALA A 88 -6.19 1.26 1.59
N GLY A 89 -6.06 0.17 0.85
CA GLY A 89 -5.20 0.05 -0.33
C GLY A 89 -5.61 -1.12 -1.23
N THR A 90 -4.80 -1.39 -2.24
CA THR A 90 -4.93 -2.61 -3.05
C THR A 90 -4.55 -3.86 -2.22
N PRO A 91 -4.95 -5.07 -2.63
CA PRO A 91 -4.49 -6.29 -1.96
C PRO A 91 -2.96 -6.41 -1.88
N ALA A 92 -2.23 -5.96 -2.92
CA ALA A 92 -0.77 -6.02 -2.95
C ALA A 92 -0.13 -5.04 -1.95
N GLU A 93 -0.66 -3.82 -1.86
CA GLU A 93 -0.25 -2.81 -0.87
C GLU A 93 -0.49 -3.26 0.56
N ALA A 94 -1.68 -3.82 0.81
CA ALA A 94 -2.04 -4.34 2.12
C ALA A 94 -1.11 -5.48 2.54
N ALA A 95 -0.87 -6.45 1.65
CA ALA A 95 0.04 -7.55 1.89
C ALA A 95 1.48 -7.07 2.17
N TRP A 96 1.97 -6.11 1.38
CA TRP A 96 3.30 -5.52 1.59
C TRP A 96 3.43 -4.84 2.95
N LEU A 97 2.46 -4.01 3.33
CA LEU A 97 2.50 -3.30 4.62
C LEU A 97 2.39 -4.26 5.81
N CYS A 98 1.53 -5.28 5.73
CA CYS A 98 1.45 -6.34 6.75
C CYS A 98 2.80 -7.06 6.91
N GLY A 99 3.47 -7.40 5.81
CA GLY A 99 4.81 -7.99 5.85
C GLY A 99 5.84 -7.10 6.54
N ARG A 100 5.85 -5.80 6.20
CA ARG A 100 6.77 -4.81 6.81
C ARG A 100 6.51 -4.59 8.29
N LEU A 101 5.26 -4.64 8.73
CA LEU A 101 4.88 -4.59 10.14
C LEU A 101 5.33 -5.87 10.87
N ALA A 102 5.11 -7.03 10.26
CA ALA A 102 5.52 -8.33 10.83
C ALA A 102 7.04 -8.45 11.00
N GLU A 103 7.85 -7.94 10.05
CA GLU A 103 9.32 -7.86 10.17
C GLU A 103 9.79 -7.08 11.41
N ARG A 104 8.91 -6.24 11.99
CA ARG A 104 9.16 -5.46 13.21
C ARG A 104 8.41 -6.00 14.43
N GLY A 105 7.87 -7.21 14.34
CA GLY A 105 7.10 -7.85 15.41
C GLY A 105 5.75 -7.17 15.65
N VAL A 106 5.24 -6.37 14.71
CA VAL A 106 3.93 -5.74 14.80
C VAL A 106 2.91 -6.59 14.07
N ALA A 107 1.93 -7.11 14.82
CA ALA A 107 0.82 -7.85 14.23
C ALA A 107 -0.15 -6.90 13.53
N ALA A 108 -0.47 -7.22 12.27
CA ALA A 108 -1.46 -6.52 11.47
C ALA A 108 -2.22 -7.51 10.60
N GLU A 109 -3.48 -7.18 10.29
CA GLU A 109 -4.35 -7.96 9.43
C GLU A 109 -4.81 -7.14 8.22
N ALA A 110 -5.09 -7.84 7.13
CA ALA A 110 -5.63 -7.30 5.91
C ALA A 110 -7.06 -7.84 5.72
N VAL A 111 -8.06 -6.96 5.80
CA VAL A 111 -9.49 -7.33 5.74
C VAL A 111 -10.21 -6.64 4.57
N PRO A 112 -11.22 -7.26 3.94
CA PRO A 112 -11.96 -6.63 2.85
C PRO A 112 -12.66 -5.32 3.28
N GLY A 113 -12.45 -4.24 2.52
CA GLY A 113 -13.02 -2.91 2.79
C GLY A 113 -14.37 -2.65 2.11
N ARG A 114 -15.30 -3.62 2.11
CA ARG A 114 -16.57 -3.52 1.36
C ARG A 114 -17.39 -2.29 1.76
N GLY A 115 -17.86 -1.53 0.77
CA GLY A 115 -18.77 -0.39 0.96
C GLY A 115 -18.11 0.94 1.33
N MET A 116 -16.78 1.00 1.39
CA MET A 116 -16.07 2.23 1.74
C MET A 116 -15.81 3.10 0.50
N VAL A 117 -16.36 4.31 0.47
CA VAL A 117 -15.87 5.37 -0.44
C VAL A 117 -14.60 5.91 0.19
N VAL A 118 -13.45 5.57 -0.38
CA VAL A 118 -12.15 5.94 0.19
C VAL A 118 -11.89 7.41 -0.14
N ALA A 119 -12.37 8.34 0.69
CA ALA A 119 -12.02 9.76 0.54
C ALA A 119 -10.52 9.92 0.83
N GLY A 120 -9.75 10.38 -0.17
CA GLY A 120 -8.28 10.39 -0.10
C GLY A 120 -7.62 9.03 -0.39
N ALA A 121 -8.30 8.18 -1.18
CA ALA A 121 -7.92 6.80 -1.55
C ALA A 121 -6.47 6.58 -1.95
N ASP A 122 -5.84 7.63 -2.43
CA ASP A 122 -4.51 7.56 -3.00
C ASP A 122 -3.47 7.76 -1.91
N TRP A 123 -3.69 8.60 -0.90
CA TRP A 123 -2.72 8.77 0.18
C TRP A 123 -2.75 7.59 1.17
N PRO A 124 -1.60 7.00 1.55
CA PRO A 124 -0.22 7.33 1.19
C PRO A 124 0.35 6.51 0.03
N TRP A 125 -0.47 5.75 -0.68
CA TRP A 125 -0.09 4.82 -1.75
C TRP A 125 0.14 5.46 -3.12
N GLY A 126 -0.27 6.70 -3.28
CA GLY A 126 -0.29 7.49 -4.50
C GLY A 126 -0.12 8.95 -4.13
N LEU A 127 0.86 9.56 -4.81
CA LEU A 127 1.37 10.94 -4.73
C LEU A 127 2.76 11.01 -4.09
N SER A 128 3.77 10.68 -4.89
CA SER A 128 4.96 11.53 -5.00
C SER A 128 4.80 12.36 -6.28
N GLY A 129 4.22 13.55 -6.15
CA GLY A 129 4.39 14.61 -7.16
C GLY A 129 5.73 15.29 -6.98
#